data_AF-A0A8S1BQU7-F1
#
_entry.id   AF-A0A8S1BQU7-F1
#
_cell.length_a   1.000
_cell.length_b   1.000
_cell.length_c   1.000
_cell.angle_alpha   90.00
_cell.angle_beta   90.00
_cell.angle_gamma   90.00
#
_symmetry.space_group_name_H-M   'P 1'
#
loop_
_entity.id
_entity.type
_entity.pdbx_description
1 polymer ?
#
loop_
_entity_poly.entity_id
_entity_poly.type
_entity_poly.pdbx_seq_one_letter_code
_entity_poly.pdbx_strand_id
1 'polypeptide(L)'
;MEDLQIEDYLNRLSDSDDDGFTSQQRDEDLSDVEDHVELQETIPTDSDSDDDDQPIGIRQMQRRSGIILSSDSENEETSGTSFHSTPSRRIIIPSTHNLRGKNGHKWSSKPFESLNTRTPARNIVHIIQGTANNAKDIIEPVDCFSIFITADLIRKILTHTNEEIELRSSKYKESIATISLTCEEELTALLGLLLLSAAKKDNHLTSLELFDPTFSGSRYISVMSRERFDFLLNCLRFDDKSTRNERKAQDKFAPIRDLWEVFIQICRDSYKAGSYITIDEQLLGFRGRCPFRMYIPDVYSNSIKT
;
A
#
# COMPACT_ATOMS: atom_id res chain seq x y z
N MET A 1 -23.73 48.15 -18.28
CA MET A 1 -23.25 49.55 -18.41
C MET A 1 -21.89 49.58 -17.74
N GLU A 2 -20.93 48.88 -18.36
CA GLU A 2 -19.95 48.04 -17.65
C GLU A 2 -18.57 47.95 -18.34
N ASP A 3 -18.30 48.72 -19.40
CA ASP A 3 -17.02 48.56 -20.14
C ASP A 3 -16.03 49.74 -19.91
N LEU A 4 -16.52 50.91 -19.48
CA LEU A 4 -15.69 52.12 -19.39
C LEU A 4 -14.85 52.23 -18.10
N GLN A 5 -15.16 51.44 -17.06
CA GLN A 5 -14.36 51.42 -15.82
C GLN A 5 -13.20 50.42 -15.86
N ILE A 6 -13.23 49.45 -16.78
CA ILE A 6 -12.18 48.42 -16.92
C ILE A 6 -11.02 48.95 -17.76
N GLU A 7 -11.28 49.73 -18.82
CA GLU A 7 -10.22 50.35 -19.64
C GLU A 7 -9.42 51.43 -18.88
N ASP A 8 -10.05 52.20 -17.98
CA ASP A 8 -9.36 53.23 -17.18
C ASP A 8 -8.42 52.62 -16.12
N TYR A 9 -8.70 51.38 -15.67
CA TYR A 9 -7.84 50.66 -14.74
C TYR A 9 -6.63 50.02 -15.47
N LEU A 10 -6.84 49.49 -16.68
CA LEU A 10 -5.77 48.87 -17.47
C LEU A 10 -4.76 49.90 -18.01
N ASN A 11 -5.21 51.10 -18.38
CA ASN A 11 -4.32 52.18 -18.83
C ASN A 11 -3.45 52.79 -17.70
N ARG A 12 -3.79 52.56 -16.43
CA ARG A 12 -2.97 53.02 -15.28
C ARG A 12 -1.87 52.04 -14.88
N LEU A 13 -1.88 50.82 -15.40
CA LEU A 13 -0.85 49.80 -15.12
C LEU A 13 0.26 49.75 -16.19
N SER A 14 0.11 50.48 -17.31
CA SER A 14 1.07 50.49 -18.41
C SER A 14 2.02 51.71 -18.42
N ASP A 15 1.87 52.66 -17.50
CA ASP A 15 2.56 53.95 -17.49
C ASP A 15 3.43 54.17 -16.23
N SER A 16 4.07 53.12 -15.72
CA SER A 16 4.97 53.23 -14.57
C SER A 16 6.26 52.44 -14.80
N ASP A 17 7.30 53.22 -15.10
CA ASP A 17 8.73 52.96 -14.90
C ASP A 17 9.51 52.29 -16.05
N ASP A 18 9.73 53.08 -17.12
CA ASP A 18 11.02 53.14 -17.82
C ASP A 18 11.64 54.53 -17.55
N ASP A 19 12.73 54.56 -16.78
CA ASP A 19 13.69 55.66 -16.79
C ASP A 19 15.08 55.06 -16.55
N GLY A 20 15.84 54.93 -17.64
CA GLY A 20 17.19 54.41 -17.65
C GLY A 20 18.24 55.42 -17.17
N PHE A 21 19.40 54.89 -16.74
CA PHE A 21 20.66 55.60 -16.86
C PHE A 21 21.82 54.63 -17.12
N THR A 22 22.59 54.95 -18.15
CA THR A 22 23.71 54.19 -18.71
C THR A 22 25.06 54.45 -18.02
N SER A 23 25.94 53.43 -18.10
CA SER A 23 27.42 53.47 -18.19
C SER A 23 28.24 53.27 -16.90
N GLN A 24 28.95 52.14 -16.78
CA GLN A 24 30.42 52.05 -16.89
C GLN A 24 30.92 50.63 -16.53
N GLN A 25 31.84 50.12 -17.36
CA GLN A 25 32.59 48.87 -17.16
C GLN A 25 33.35 48.86 -15.84
N ARG A 26 33.38 47.70 -15.17
CA ARG A 26 34.58 47.16 -14.54
C ARG A 26 34.45 45.65 -14.38
N ASP A 27 35.34 44.94 -15.06
CA ASP A 27 35.64 43.53 -14.83
C ASP A 27 36.25 43.41 -13.43
N GLU A 28 35.61 42.67 -12.53
CA GLU A 28 36.26 42.08 -11.35
C GLU A 28 35.81 40.62 -11.23
N ASP A 29 36.74 39.78 -11.67
CA ASP A 29 36.84 38.35 -11.45
C ASP A 29 36.96 38.09 -9.93
N LEU A 30 35.97 37.44 -9.33
CA LEU A 30 36.05 36.91 -7.96
C LEU A 30 35.53 35.48 -7.95
N SER A 31 36.46 34.60 -8.32
CA SER A 31 36.51 33.19 -7.95
C SER A 31 36.32 32.97 -6.44
N ASP A 32 35.71 31.83 -6.13
CA ASP A 32 35.85 31.05 -4.89
C ASP A 32 35.41 31.69 -3.57
N VAL A 33 34.14 31.45 -3.22
CA VAL A 33 33.78 31.13 -1.83
C VAL A 33 32.86 29.91 -1.85
N GLU A 34 33.46 28.72 -1.91
CA GLU A 34 32.84 27.46 -1.52
C GLU A 34 32.48 27.52 -0.05
N ASP A 35 31.19 27.64 0.27
CA ASP A 35 30.70 27.35 1.62
C ASP A 35 30.58 25.81 1.72
N HIS A 36 31.69 25.18 2.10
CA HIS A 36 31.77 23.75 2.39
C HIS A 36 30.87 23.41 3.57
N VAL A 37 29.62 23.05 3.30
CA VAL A 37 28.82 22.28 4.24
C VAL A 37 29.22 20.82 4.06
N GLU A 38 29.96 20.29 5.04
CA GLU A 38 30.33 18.88 5.15
C GLU A 38 29.03 18.04 5.30
N LEU A 39 28.45 17.65 4.17
CA LEU A 39 27.41 16.63 4.12
C LEU A 39 28.11 15.29 4.35
N GLN A 40 28.10 14.81 5.59
CA GLN A 40 28.30 13.38 5.81
C GLN A 40 27.21 12.64 5.05
N GLU A 41 27.62 11.85 4.06
CA GLU A 41 26.79 10.92 3.31
C GLU A 41 26.01 10.04 4.29
N THR A 42 24.76 10.40 4.59
CA THR A 42 23.84 9.52 5.28
C THR A 42 23.36 8.49 4.28
N ILE A 43 24.16 7.43 4.14
CA ILE A 43 23.73 6.15 3.57
C ILE A 43 22.47 5.73 4.34
N PRO A 44 21.36 5.34 3.69
CA PRO A 44 20.21 4.76 4.37
C PRO A 44 20.62 3.43 5.00
N THR A 45 21.01 3.46 6.28
CA THR A 45 21.30 2.26 7.05
C THR A 45 19.99 1.67 7.52
N ASP A 46 19.43 0.77 6.73
CA ASP A 46 18.36 -0.14 7.15
C ASP A 46 18.98 -1.31 7.94
N SER A 47 19.56 -0.97 9.09
CA SER A 47 20.25 -1.89 10.00
C SER A 47 19.80 -1.68 11.44
N ASP A 48 18.56 -2.08 11.74
CA ASP A 48 18.28 -2.64 13.06
C ASP A 48 18.84 -4.07 13.05
N SER A 49 20.09 -4.17 13.47
CA SER A 49 20.79 -5.40 13.84
C SER A 49 20.37 -5.78 15.27
N ASP A 50 19.41 -6.69 15.37
CA ASP A 50 19.22 -7.48 16.59
C ASP A 50 20.13 -8.71 16.45
N ASP A 51 21.34 -8.60 17.00
CA ASP A 51 22.22 -9.74 17.28
C ASP A 51 21.62 -10.54 18.44
N ASP A 52 21.17 -11.76 18.15
CA ASP A 52 21.23 -12.90 19.06
C ASP A 52 21.17 -14.20 18.24
N ASP A 53 22.34 -14.63 17.76
CA ASP A 53 22.54 -15.95 17.19
C ASP A 53 22.90 -16.96 18.31
N GLN A 54 22.15 -18.07 18.36
CA GLN A 54 22.69 -19.34 18.82
C GLN A 54 22.33 -20.44 17.79
N PRO A 55 23.32 -21.23 17.32
CA PRO A 55 23.14 -22.12 16.18
C PRO A 55 22.43 -23.42 16.58
N ILE A 56 21.24 -23.64 16.03
CA ILE A 56 20.62 -24.97 16.04
C ILE A 56 21.28 -25.80 14.93
N GLY A 57 22.18 -26.70 15.32
CA GLY A 57 22.84 -27.65 14.43
C GLY A 57 21.85 -28.55 13.70
N ILE A 58 21.67 -28.30 12.40
CA ILE A 58 20.93 -29.22 11.53
C ILE A 58 21.87 -30.38 11.17
N ARG A 59 21.60 -31.52 11.80
CA ARG A 59 22.13 -32.83 11.42
C ARG A 59 21.90 -33.08 9.93
N GLN A 60 22.97 -33.39 9.22
CA GLN A 60 22.90 -34.03 7.91
C GLN A 60 22.08 -35.33 8.03
N MET A 61 20.86 -35.35 7.50
CA MET A 61 20.16 -36.60 7.21
C MET A 61 20.16 -36.85 5.72
N GLN A 62 20.72 -38.01 5.41
CA GLN A 62 20.97 -38.58 4.10
C GLN A 62 19.70 -38.67 3.27
N ARG A 63 19.88 -38.42 1.97
CA ARG A 63 18.94 -38.79 0.91
C ARG A 63 18.48 -40.23 1.09
N ARG A 64 17.19 -40.46 1.29
CA ARG A 64 16.56 -41.76 1.04
C ARG A 64 15.59 -41.64 -0.11
N SER A 65 16.02 -42.23 -1.21
CA SER A 65 15.25 -42.62 -2.38
C SER A 65 14.12 -43.58 -1.99
N GLY A 66 13.02 -43.53 -2.73
CA GLY A 66 11.98 -44.55 -2.76
C GLY A 66 10.56 -43.98 -2.60
N ILE A 67 9.53 -44.36 -3.35
CA ILE A 67 9.33 -45.42 -4.37
C ILE A 67 8.20 -44.89 -5.26
N ILE A 68 8.41 -44.84 -6.57
CA ILE A 68 7.35 -44.65 -7.57
C ILE A 68 6.79 -46.05 -7.85
N LEU A 69 5.49 -46.25 -7.59
CA LEU A 69 4.78 -47.46 -7.99
C LEU A 69 4.33 -47.29 -9.45
N SER A 70 5.09 -47.89 -10.35
CA SER A 70 4.67 -48.22 -11.71
C SER A 70 3.69 -49.39 -11.70
N SER A 71 2.72 -49.36 -12.61
CA SER A 71 2.24 -50.59 -13.24
C SER A 71 2.02 -50.31 -14.72
N ASP A 72 2.64 -51.15 -15.52
CA ASP A 72 2.91 -51.02 -16.95
C ASP A 72 1.69 -51.25 -17.85
N SER A 73 1.74 -50.67 -19.05
CA SER A 73 1.37 -51.35 -20.29
C SER A 73 2.08 -50.68 -21.47
N GLU A 74 2.82 -51.50 -22.19
CA GLU A 74 3.74 -51.21 -23.30
C GLU A 74 2.99 -50.87 -24.61
N ASN A 75 3.50 -49.91 -25.39
CA ASN A 75 4.03 -50.16 -26.73
C ASN A 75 4.61 -48.90 -27.40
N GLU A 76 5.63 -49.15 -28.20
CA GLU A 76 6.59 -48.27 -28.86
C GLU A 76 6.00 -47.34 -29.94
N GLU A 77 6.58 -46.14 -30.11
CA GLU A 77 7.44 -45.79 -31.25
C GLU A 77 7.81 -44.29 -31.24
N THR A 78 9.07 -44.00 -31.55
CA THR A 78 9.70 -42.68 -31.49
C THR A 78 9.40 -41.81 -32.70
N SER A 79 9.14 -40.51 -32.50
CA SER A 79 9.54 -39.45 -33.43
C SER A 79 9.56 -38.10 -32.73
N GLY A 80 10.70 -37.41 -32.81
CA GLY A 80 10.94 -36.16 -32.13
C GLY A 80 10.11 -34.99 -32.66
N THR A 81 9.83 -34.04 -31.78
CA THR A 81 9.67 -32.62 -32.11
C THR A 81 9.75 -31.79 -30.85
N SER A 82 10.62 -30.79 -30.87
CA SER A 82 10.72 -29.71 -29.88
C SER A 82 9.41 -28.95 -29.81
N PHE A 83 8.79 -28.89 -28.63
CA PHE A 83 7.67 -27.98 -28.39
C PHE A 83 7.84 -27.28 -27.04
N HIS A 84 7.91 -25.95 -27.12
CA HIS A 84 7.84 -25.01 -26.01
C HIS A 84 6.73 -25.41 -25.02
N SER A 85 7.12 -25.68 -23.78
CA SER A 85 6.17 -25.82 -22.68
C SER A 85 5.62 -24.44 -22.32
N THR A 86 4.44 -24.12 -22.86
CA THR A 86 3.58 -23.08 -22.29
C THR A 86 3.18 -23.51 -20.87
N PRO A 87 3.11 -22.58 -19.89
CA PRO A 87 2.66 -22.94 -18.56
C PRO A 87 1.16 -23.21 -18.62
N SER A 88 0.79 -24.47 -18.82
CA SER A 88 -0.59 -24.91 -18.64
C SER A 88 -1.01 -24.55 -17.22
N ARG A 89 -1.96 -23.62 -17.09
CA ARG A 89 -2.76 -23.47 -15.87
C ARG A 89 -3.25 -24.86 -15.50
N ARG A 90 -2.62 -25.50 -14.51
CA ARG A 90 -3.12 -26.74 -13.94
C ARG A 90 -4.40 -26.38 -13.19
N ILE A 91 -5.52 -26.43 -13.89
CA ILE A 91 -6.82 -26.44 -13.26
C ILE A 91 -6.82 -27.68 -12.36
N ILE A 92 -6.71 -27.46 -11.05
CA ILE A 92 -6.85 -28.53 -10.07
C ILE A 92 -8.32 -28.91 -10.08
N ILE A 93 -8.66 -29.93 -10.87
CA ILE A 93 -9.99 -30.54 -10.87
C ILE A 93 -10.00 -31.48 -9.67
N PRO A 94 -10.79 -31.21 -8.63
CA PRO A 94 -10.84 -32.10 -7.47
C PRO A 94 -11.35 -33.47 -7.90
N SER A 95 -10.72 -34.53 -7.41
CA SER A 95 -11.13 -35.91 -7.69
C SER A 95 -12.54 -36.23 -7.17
N THR A 96 -13.05 -35.44 -6.23
CA THR A 96 -14.35 -35.62 -5.59
C THR A 96 -15.32 -34.47 -5.93
N HIS A 97 -16.58 -34.84 -6.19
CA HIS A 97 -17.66 -33.88 -6.48
C HIS A 97 -18.04 -32.97 -5.31
N ASN A 98 -17.73 -33.39 -4.09
CA ASN A 98 -18.06 -32.64 -2.89
C ASN A 98 -16.76 -32.32 -2.15
N LEU A 99 -16.53 -31.03 -1.89
CA LEU A 99 -15.46 -30.54 -1.04
C LEU A 99 -16.06 -30.12 0.29
N ARG A 100 -15.29 -30.21 1.38
CA ARG A 100 -15.76 -29.81 2.70
C ARG A 100 -14.83 -28.74 3.27
N GLY A 101 -15.38 -27.57 3.57
CA GLY A 101 -14.67 -26.49 4.23
C GLY A 101 -14.35 -26.82 5.68
N LYS A 102 -13.41 -26.09 6.30
CA LYS A 102 -13.03 -26.25 7.72
C LYS A 102 -14.21 -26.04 8.68
N ASN A 103 -15.21 -25.25 8.27
CA ASN A 103 -16.48 -25.03 8.97
C ASN A 103 -17.53 -26.15 8.75
N GLY A 104 -17.16 -27.23 8.06
CA GLY A 104 -18.06 -28.33 7.72
C GLY A 104 -18.96 -28.08 6.51
N HIS A 105 -18.93 -26.88 5.91
CA HIS A 105 -19.74 -26.53 4.74
C HIS A 105 -19.37 -27.39 3.52
N LYS A 106 -20.37 -27.89 2.80
CA LYS A 106 -20.19 -28.80 1.67
C LYS A 106 -20.31 -28.03 0.34
N TRP A 107 -19.20 -27.93 -0.38
CA TRP A 107 -19.08 -27.28 -1.68
C TRP A 107 -19.18 -28.33 -2.80
N SER A 108 -19.76 -27.98 -3.94
CA SER A 108 -19.78 -28.83 -5.15
C SER A 108 -18.70 -28.37 -6.12
N SER A 109 -17.90 -29.30 -6.64
CA SER A 109 -16.93 -29.03 -7.72
C SER A 109 -17.54 -29.13 -9.13
N LYS A 110 -18.80 -29.55 -9.22
CA LYS A 110 -19.60 -29.51 -10.46
C LYS A 110 -20.62 -28.37 -10.40
N PRO A 111 -20.79 -27.60 -11.49
CA PRO A 111 -21.90 -26.67 -11.61
C PRO A 111 -23.24 -27.44 -11.52
N PHE A 112 -24.26 -26.78 -11.00
CA PHE A 112 -25.59 -27.37 -10.90
C PHE A 112 -26.21 -27.44 -12.31
N GLU A 113 -26.30 -28.64 -12.87
CA GLU A 113 -26.94 -28.89 -14.16
C GLU A 113 -28.45 -29.19 -13.95
N SER A 114 -29.30 -28.16 -13.96
CA SER A 114 -30.76 -28.37 -14.12
C SER A 114 -31.16 -28.07 -15.56
N LEU A 115 -31.06 -29.07 -16.43
CA LEU A 115 -31.37 -28.87 -17.84
C LEU A 115 -32.87 -28.65 -18.12
N ASN A 116 -33.81 -29.03 -17.22
CA ASN A 116 -35.25 -28.97 -17.52
C ASN A 116 -36.18 -28.79 -16.28
N THR A 117 -35.71 -28.28 -15.15
CA THR A 117 -36.55 -28.19 -13.93
C THR A 117 -36.51 -26.80 -13.33
N ARG A 118 -37.69 -26.20 -13.09
CA ARG A 118 -37.81 -24.91 -12.41
C ARG A 118 -37.17 -24.99 -11.02
N THR A 119 -36.29 -24.05 -10.71
CA THR A 119 -35.64 -23.95 -9.38
C THR A 119 -36.73 -23.98 -8.29
N PRO A 120 -36.70 -24.94 -7.35
CA PRO A 120 -37.64 -24.97 -6.23
C PRO A 120 -37.61 -23.65 -5.47
N ALA A 121 -38.76 -23.13 -5.02
CA ALA A 121 -38.83 -21.83 -4.33
C ALA A 121 -37.86 -21.73 -3.13
N ARG A 122 -37.67 -22.84 -2.41
CA ARG A 122 -36.69 -22.97 -1.31
C ARG A 122 -35.22 -22.78 -1.72
N ASN A 123 -34.90 -22.91 -3.00
CA ASN A 123 -33.56 -22.75 -3.57
C ASN A 123 -33.38 -21.39 -4.26
N ILE A 124 -34.42 -20.55 -4.29
CA ILE A 124 -34.32 -19.18 -4.78
C ILE A 124 -33.69 -18.34 -3.68
N VAL A 125 -32.45 -17.90 -3.92
CA VAL A 125 -31.72 -17.03 -3.00
C VAL A 125 -32.29 -15.61 -3.11
N HIS A 126 -33.05 -15.19 -2.11
CA HIS A 126 -33.56 -13.82 -1.99
C HIS A 126 -32.56 -12.89 -1.29
N ILE A 127 -31.29 -12.90 -1.71
CA ILE A 127 -30.30 -11.95 -1.18
C ILE A 127 -30.31 -10.73 -2.09
N ILE A 128 -30.76 -9.59 -1.53
CA ILE A 128 -30.59 -8.30 -2.17
C ILE A 128 -29.17 -7.85 -1.88
N GLN A 129 -28.31 -7.95 -2.90
CA GLN A 129 -26.95 -7.42 -2.85
C GLN A 129 -26.97 -5.91 -2.73
N GLY A 130 -25.97 -5.33 -2.05
CA GLY A 130 -25.85 -3.89 -1.92
C GLY A 130 -25.21 -3.44 -0.61
N THR A 131 -25.09 -2.14 -0.47
CA THR A 131 -24.65 -1.50 0.77
C THR A 131 -25.55 -1.92 1.93
N ALA A 132 -24.92 -2.20 3.08
CA ALA A 132 -25.66 -2.50 4.29
C ALA A 132 -26.41 -1.25 4.78
N ASN A 133 -27.41 -1.44 5.64
CA ASN A 133 -28.32 -0.37 6.06
C ASN A 133 -27.60 0.80 6.74
N ASN A 134 -26.46 0.55 7.40
CA ASN A 134 -25.61 1.57 8.02
C ASN A 134 -24.88 2.48 7.02
N ALA A 135 -24.84 2.11 5.74
CA ALA A 135 -24.12 2.80 4.67
C ALA A 135 -25.02 3.19 3.48
N LYS A 136 -26.34 2.96 3.58
CA LYS A 136 -27.24 3.02 2.43
C LYS A 136 -27.49 4.44 1.92
N ASP A 137 -27.52 5.41 2.83
CA ASP A 137 -27.89 6.80 2.54
C ASP A 137 -26.65 7.72 2.41
N ILE A 138 -25.45 7.13 2.42
CA ILE A 138 -24.19 7.86 2.29
C ILE A 138 -23.85 8.01 0.80
N ILE A 139 -23.74 9.25 0.34
CA ILE A 139 -23.56 9.59 -1.09
C ILE A 139 -22.26 10.34 -1.32
N GLU A 140 -21.82 11.16 -0.35
CA GLU A 140 -20.59 11.93 -0.47
C GLU A 140 -19.37 10.99 -0.46
N PRO A 141 -18.42 11.14 -1.41
CA PRO A 141 -17.26 10.25 -1.52
C PRO A 141 -16.39 10.19 -0.26
N VAL A 142 -16.25 11.32 0.45
CA VAL A 142 -15.48 11.39 1.69
C VAL A 142 -16.14 10.58 2.81
N ASP A 143 -17.47 10.63 2.90
CA ASP A 143 -18.23 9.88 3.89
C ASP A 143 -18.22 8.39 3.54
N CYS A 144 -18.30 8.04 2.25
CA CYS A 144 -18.12 6.67 1.76
C CYS A 144 -16.78 6.08 2.19
N PHE A 145 -15.70 6.87 2.08
CA PHE A 145 -14.36 6.46 2.53
C PHE A 145 -14.29 6.29 4.04
N SER A 146 -14.90 7.21 4.78
CA SER A 146 -14.90 7.24 6.25
C SER A 146 -15.67 6.07 6.90
N ILE A 147 -16.55 5.40 6.14
CA ILE A 147 -17.13 4.12 6.56
C ILE A 147 -16.04 3.08 6.80
N PHE A 148 -15.04 3.01 5.91
CA PHE A 148 -13.98 2.01 5.97
C PHE A 148 -12.81 2.44 6.86
N ILE A 149 -12.45 3.71 6.80
CA ILE A 149 -11.39 4.32 7.61
C ILE A 149 -12.06 5.19 8.67
N THR A 150 -12.53 4.54 9.72
CA THR A 150 -13.29 5.21 10.78
C THR A 150 -12.41 6.10 11.65
N ALA A 151 -13.04 7.08 12.34
CA ALA A 151 -12.35 7.92 13.32
C ALA A 151 -11.61 7.11 14.40
N ASP A 152 -12.14 5.93 14.77
CA ASP A 152 -11.50 5.03 15.73
C ASP A 152 -10.20 4.43 15.19
N LEU A 153 -10.17 4.04 13.91
CA LEU A 153 -8.95 3.58 13.24
C LEU A 153 -7.94 4.73 13.15
N ILE A 154 -8.38 5.91 12.74
CA ILE A 154 -7.52 7.10 12.65
C ILE A 154 -6.92 7.45 14.01
N ARG A 155 -7.71 7.49 15.09
CA ARG A 155 -7.18 7.72 16.45
C ARG A 155 -6.18 6.67 16.89
N LYS A 156 -6.37 5.39 16.52
CA LYS A 156 -5.41 4.34 16.87
C LYS A 156 -4.08 4.56 16.16
N ILE A 157 -4.12 4.91 14.87
CA ILE A 157 -2.92 5.27 14.09
C ILE A 157 -2.26 6.51 14.69
N LEU A 158 -3.05 7.54 15.00
CA LEU A 158 -2.59 8.80 15.58
C LEU A 158 -1.85 8.56 16.89
N THR A 159 -2.43 7.77 17.79
CA THR A 159 -1.86 7.47 19.12
C THR A 159 -0.46 6.87 18.98
N HIS A 160 -0.34 5.77 18.22
CA HIS A 160 0.94 5.06 18.08
C HIS A 160 1.96 5.81 17.21
N THR A 161 1.48 6.63 16.27
CA THR A 161 2.35 7.51 15.49
C THR A 161 2.94 8.60 16.38
N ASN A 162 2.15 9.22 17.26
CA ASN A 162 2.64 10.21 18.22
C ASN A 162 3.63 9.62 19.23
N GLU A 163 3.39 8.41 19.72
CA GLU A 163 4.37 7.67 20.56
C GLU A 163 5.72 7.51 19.84
N GLU A 164 5.72 7.20 18.54
CA GLU A 164 6.95 7.10 17.76
C GLU A 164 7.59 8.47 17.48
N ILE A 165 6.79 9.52 17.27
CA ILE A 165 7.28 10.90 17.12
C ILE A 165 7.99 11.34 18.40
N GLU A 166 7.45 11.07 19.59
CA GLU A 166 8.10 11.39 20.87
C GLU A 166 9.47 10.71 20.99
N LEU A 167 9.54 9.42 20.65
CA LEU A 167 10.80 8.65 20.67
C LEU A 167 11.85 9.16 19.67
N ARG A 168 11.42 9.69 18.52
CA ARG A 168 12.33 10.22 17.49
C ARG A 168 12.73 11.65 17.78
N SER A 169 11.78 12.49 18.18
CA SER A 169 12.01 13.90 18.51
C SER A 169 12.96 14.07 19.70
N SER A 170 12.95 13.16 20.68
CA SER A 170 13.90 13.20 21.80
C SER A 170 15.37 13.07 21.41
N LYS A 171 15.67 12.64 20.18
CA LYS A 171 17.04 12.56 19.64
C LYS A 171 17.53 13.88 19.07
N TYR A 172 16.62 14.84 18.83
CA TYR A 172 16.96 16.15 18.32
C TYR A 172 17.25 17.11 19.48
N LYS A 173 18.27 17.96 19.31
CA LYS A 173 18.64 18.96 20.33
C LYS A 173 17.62 20.10 20.42
N GLU A 174 16.97 20.40 19.31
CA GLU A 174 16.04 21.51 19.17
C GLU A 174 14.67 21.01 18.72
N SER A 175 13.63 21.63 19.27
CA SER A 175 12.26 21.42 18.83
C SER A 175 12.01 22.27 17.58
N ILE A 176 11.79 21.60 16.44
CA ILE A 176 11.43 22.23 15.17
C ILE A 176 10.02 21.80 14.76
N ALA A 177 9.34 22.63 13.96
CA ALA A 177 7.97 22.36 13.52
C ALA A 177 7.81 20.96 12.89
N THR A 178 8.79 20.53 12.09
CA THR A 178 8.81 19.24 11.38
C THR A 178 8.73 18.02 12.29
N ILE A 179 9.19 18.10 13.55
CA ILE A 179 9.22 16.97 14.50
C ILE A 179 8.12 17.04 15.57
N SER A 180 7.17 17.96 15.43
CA SER A 180 6.07 18.11 16.37
C SER A 180 5.12 16.91 16.32
N LEU A 181 4.36 16.70 17.38
CA LEU A 181 3.24 15.75 17.39
C LEU A 181 2.28 16.05 16.24
N THR A 182 1.66 15.01 15.71
CA THR A 182 0.63 15.13 14.68
C THR A 182 -0.76 15.14 15.31
N CYS A 183 -1.74 15.64 14.57
CA CYS A 183 -3.16 15.66 14.94
C CYS A 183 -3.98 14.88 13.92
N GLU A 184 -5.27 14.70 14.21
CA GLU A 184 -6.19 13.95 13.35
C GLU A 184 -6.32 14.57 11.95
N GLU A 185 -6.35 15.91 11.87
CA GLU A 185 -6.45 16.66 10.62
C GLU A 185 -5.20 16.47 9.75
N GLU A 186 -4.01 16.55 10.35
CA GLU A 186 -2.74 16.38 9.62
C GLU A 186 -2.55 14.93 9.17
N LEU A 187 -2.88 13.95 10.01
CA LEU A 187 -2.85 12.54 9.63
C LEU A 187 -3.84 12.24 8.50
N THR A 188 -5.04 12.82 8.55
CA THR A 188 -6.03 12.69 7.47
C THR A 188 -5.54 13.36 6.20
N ALA A 189 -4.88 14.52 6.29
CA ALA A 189 -4.26 15.21 5.16
C ALA A 189 -3.14 14.37 4.53
N LEU A 190 -2.31 13.69 5.33
CA LEU A 190 -1.30 12.74 4.85
C LEU A 190 -1.93 11.60 4.04
N LEU A 191 -2.99 10.98 4.56
CA LEU A 191 -3.74 9.95 3.82
C LEU A 191 -4.34 10.51 2.53
N GLY A 192 -4.83 11.75 2.55
CA GLY A 192 -5.30 12.47 1.37
C GLY A 192 -4.22 12.64 0.30
N LEU A 193 -2.98 12.97 0.69
CA LEU A 193 -1.84 13.07 -0.24
C LEU A 193 -1.49 11.72 -0.85
N LEU A 194 -1.55 10.63 -0.08
CA LEU A 194 -1.33 9.27 -0.59
C LEU A 194 -2.42 8.84 -1.58
N LEU A 195 -3.68 9.19 -1.29
CA LEU A 195 -4.79 8.92 -2.21
C LEU A 195 -4.67 9.76 -3.49
N LEU A 196 -4.26 11.02 -3.36
CA LEU A 196 -4.03 11.93 -4.49
C LEU A 196 -2.91 11.41 -5.39
N SER A 197 -1.77 10.97 -4.84
CA SER A 197 -0.66 10.44 -5.62
C SER A 197 -1.06 9.18 -6.39
N ALA A 198 -1.87 8.30 -5.78
CA ALA A 198 -2.44 7.14 -6.47
C ALA A 198 -3.39 7.57 -7.61
N ALA A 199 -4.27 8.54 -7.37
CA ALA A 199 -5.21 9.04 -8.38
C ALA A 199 -4.51 9.72 -9.57
N LYS A 200 -3.36 10.37 -9.32
CA LYS A 200 -2.52 10.99 -10.36
C LYS A 200 -1.53 10.03 -11.01
N LYS A 201 -1.36 8.83 -10.45
CA LYS A 201 -0.34 7.84 -10.83
C LYS A 201 1.09 8.31 -10.59
N ASP A 202 1.25 9.21 -9.61
CA ASP A 202 2.52 9.78 -9.16
C ASP A 202 3.19 8.93 -8.08
N ASN A 203 2.58 7.80 -7.69
CA ASN A 203 3.02 6.94 -6.58
C ASN A 203 4.38 6.26 -6.76
N HIS A 204 5.02 6.43 -7.92
CA HIS A 204 6.36 5.96 -8.22
C HIS A 204 7.42 7.07 -8.16
N LEU A 205 6.97 8.33 -8.08
CA LEU A 205 7.84 9.49 -7.98
C LEU A 205 8.44 9.58 -6.57
N THR A 206 9.61 10.18 -6.50
CA THR A 206 10.27 10.51 -5.23
C THR A 206 9.54 11.66 -4.53
N SER A 207 9.75 11.83 -3.22
CA SER A 207 9.20 12.97 -2.49
C SER A 207 9.73 14.31 -3.02
N LEU A 208 10.95 14.34 -3.59
CA LEU A 208 11.51 15.51 -4.27
C LEU A 208 10.66 15.93 -5.47
N GLU A 209 10.35 14.99 -6.37
CA GLU A 209 9.56 15.25 -7.56
C GLU A 209 8.09 15.55 -7.23
N LEU A 210 7.54 14.85 -6.23
CA LEU A 210 6.15 15.02 -5.80
C LEU A 210 5.91 16.43 -5.25
N PHE A 211 6.88 16.99 -4.52
CA PHE A 211 6.80 18.32 -3.92
C PHE A 211 7.49 19.41 -4.74
N ASP A 212 7.96 19.12 -5.97
CA ASP A 212 8.50 20.14 -6.88
C ASP A 212 7.34 20.93 -7.52
N PRO A 213 7.25 22.27 -7.29
CA PRO A 213 6.21 23.10 -7.87
C PRO A 213 6.21 23.12 -9.40
N THR A 214 7.36 22.87 -10.03
CA THR A 214 7.54 22.86 -11.49
C THR A 214 6.89 21.63 -12.12
N PHE A 215 7.03 20.46 -11.49
CA PHE A 215 6.49 19.20 -11.99
C PHE A 215 5.06 18.94 -11.51
N SER A 216 4.81 19.14 -10.23
CA SER A 216 3.58 18.71 -9.56
C SER A 216 2.62 19.87 -9.26
N GLY A 217 3.02 21.11 -9.56
CA GLY A 217 2.27 22.32 -9.22
C GLY A 217 2.18 22.50 -7.71
N SER A 218 1.15 23.23 -7.27
CA SER A 218 0.95 23.51 -5.84
C SER A 218 0.26 22.37 -5.06
N ARG A 219 -0.11 21.26 -5.70
CA ARG A 219 -1.07 20.28 -5.14
C ARG A 219 -0.60 19.58 -3.86
N TYR A 220 0.69 19.27 -3.75
CA TYR A 220 1.26 18.58 -2.59
C TYR A 220 1.79 19.57 -1.55
N ILE A 221 2.50 20.60 -2.02
CA ILE A 221 3.08 21.66 -1.17
C ILE A 221 2.03 22.51 -0.45
N SER A 222 0.80 22.60 -0.98
CA SER A 222 -0.29 23.37 -0.35
C SER A 222 -0.85 22.67 0.89
N VAL A 223 -0.56 21.39 1.09
CA VAL A 223 -1.08 20.58 2.19
C VAL A 223 -0.07 20.52 3.35
N MET A 224 1.19 20.21 3.07
CA MET A 224 2.27 20.19 4.05
C MET A 224 3.64 20.34 3.35
N SER A 225 4.71 20.55 4.12
CA SER A 225 6.07 20.53 3.57
C SER A 225 6.52 19.11 3.23
N ARG A 226 7.46 18.99 2.29
CA ARG A 226 8.08 17.70 1.92
C ARG A 226 8.76 17.05 3.12
N GLU A 227 9.48 17.84 3.91
CA GLU A 227 10.21 17.38 5.10
C GLU A 227 9.24 16.81 6.13
N ARG A 228 8.07 17.43 6.31
CA ARG A 228 7.02 16.93 7.21
C ARG A 228 6.39 15.65 6.67
N PHE A 229 6.10 15.60 5.38
CA PHE A 229 5.57 14.39 4.72
C PHE A 229 6.51 13.19 4.92
N ASP A 230 7.81 13.36 4.62
CA ASP A 230 8.81 12.30 4.79
C ASP A 230 8.97 11.91 6.26
N PHE A 231 8.96 12.88 7.18
CA PHE A 231 9.03 12.60 8.61
C PHE A 231 7.82 11.77 9.11
N LEU A 232 6.60 12.15 8.73
CA LEU A 232 5.39 11.44 9.15
C LEU A 232 5.32 10.03 8.58
N LEU A 233 5.66 9.82 7.30
CA LEU A 233 5.71 8.49 6.70
C LEU A 233 6.66 7.55 7.46
N ASN A 234 7.79 8.07 7.93
CA ASN A 234 8.76 7.31 8.71
C ASN A 234 8.28 7.01 10.15
N CYS A 235 7.41 7.86 10.70
CA CYS A 235 6.86 7.73 12.05
C CYS A 235 5.55 6.93 12.11
N LEU A 236 4.90 6.66 10.98
CA LEU A 236 3.58 6.02 10.95
C LEU A 236 3.59 4.65 11.65
N ARG A 237 2.74 4.47 12.66
CA ARG A 237 2.57 3.19 13.39
C ARG A 237 1.11 2.81 13.54
N PHE A 238 0.86 1.51 13.68
CA PHE A 238 -0.48 0.92 13.68
C PHE A 238 -0.78 0.07 14.92
N ASP A 239 0.19 -0.08 15.82
CA ASP A 239 0.09 -0.89 17.03
C ASP A 239 0.99 -0.36 18.14
N ASP A 240 0.68 -0.80 19.36
CA ASP A 240 1.46 -0.52 20.56
C ASP A 240 2.79 -1.30 20.53
N LYS A 241 3.89 -0.53 20.51
CA LYS A 241 5.27 -1.04 20.49
C LYS A 241 5.63 -1.81 21.77
N SER A 242 5.07 -1.44 22.92
CA SER A 242 5.43 -2.01 24.22
C SER A 242 5.04 -3.50 24.34
N THR A 243 3.90 -3.87 23.76
CA THR A 243 3.38 -5.27 23.76
C THR A 243 3.74 -6.04 22.50
N ARG A 244 4.34 -5.38 21.49
CA ARG A 244 4.57 -5.95 20.15
C ARG A 244 5.47 -7.19 20.17
N ASN A 245 6.52 -7.19 20.99
CA ASN A 245 7.50 -8.29 20.99
C ASN A 245 6.89 -9.62 21.47
N GLU A 246 6.06 -9.56 22.52
CA GLU A 246 5.31 -10.73 23.01
C GLU A 246 4.32 -11.24 21.96
N ARG A 247 3.57 -10.32 21.32
CA ARG A 247 2.61 -10.68 20.27
C ARG A 247 3.29 -11.28 19.03
N LYS A 248 4.45 -10.74 18.63
CA LYS A 248 5.25 -11.24 17.49
C LYS A 248 5.71 -12.68 17.66
N ALA A 249 5.91 -13.15 18.89
CA ALA A 249 6.29 -14.54 19.15
C ALA A 249 5.20 -15.54 18.71
N GLN A 250 3.94 -15.09 18.67
CA GLN A 250 2.79 -15.92 18.27
C GLN A 250 2.26 -15.54 16.89
N ASP A 251 2.26 -14.24 16.56
CA ASP A 251 1.74 -13.70 15.30
C ASP A 251 2.74 -12.76 14.63
N LYS A 252 3.34 -13.22 13.53
CA LYS A 252 4.26 -12.40 12.72
C LYS A 252 3.60 -11.13 12.15
N PHE A 253 2.27 -11.08 12.07
CA PHE A 253 1.47 -9.95 11.58
C PHE A 253 1.04 -8.98 12.69
N ALA A 254 1.50 -9.20 13.93
CA ALA A 254 1.20 -8.38 15.09
C ALA A 254 1.29 -6.84 14.88
N PRO A 255 2.25 -6.29 14.10
CA PRO A 255 2.36 -4.84 13.90
C PRO A 255 1.14 -4.16 13.26
N ILE A 256 0.28 -4.90 12.57
CA ILE A 256 -0.94 -4.35 11.94
C ILE A 256 -2.20 -5.19 12.22
N ARG A 257 -2.07 -6.25 13.03
CA ARG A 257 -3.12 -7.23 13.32
C ARG A 257 -4.44 -6.60 13.73
N ASP A 258 -4.41 -5.77 14.77
CA ASP A 258 -5.63 -5.21 15.34
C ASP A 258 -6.35 -4.29 14.34
N LEU A 259 -5.59 -3.43 13.66
CA LEU A 259 -6.12 -2.51 12.65
C LEU A 259 -6.75 -3.29 11.49
N TRP A 260 -6.07 -4.33 11.03
CA TRP A 260 -6.53 -5.20 9.95
C TRP A 260 -7.82 -5.92 10.30
N GLU A 261 -7.94 -6.48 11.51
CA GLU A 261 -9.16 -7.19 11.93
C GLU A 261 -10.37 -6.27 11.99
N VAL A 262 -10.20 -5.07 12.55
CA VAL A 262 -11.25 -4.05 12.59
C VAL A 262 -11.65 -3.64 11.17
N PHE A 263 -10.67 -3.36 10.30
CA PHE A 263 -10.93 -3.00 8.90
C PHE A 263 -11.68 -4.10 8.14
N ILE A 264 -11.26 -5.36 8.28
CA ILE A 264 -11.93 -6.50 7.64
C ILE A 264 -13.34 -6.69 8.18
N GLN A 265 -13.56 -6.47 9.47
CA GLN A 265 -14.89 -6.54 10.06
C GLN A 265 -15.82 -5.47 9.49
N ILE A 266 -15.33 -4.23 9.38
CA ILE A 266 -16.05 -3.13 8.72
C ILE A 266 -16.41 -3.48 7.28
N CYS A 267 -15.48 -4.04 6.50
CA CYS A 267 -15.74 -4.47 5.12
C CYS A 267 -16.88 -5.50 5.03
N ARG A 268 -16.93 -6.46 5.96
CA ARG A 268 -18.00 -7.48 6.01
C ARG A 268 -19.34 -6.87 6.37
N ASP A 269 -19.35 -5.93 7.31
CA ASP A 269 -20.58 -5.33 7.82
C ASP A 269 -21.16 -4.27 6.86
N SER A 270 -20.32 -3.68 6.01
CA SER A 270 -20.71 -2.56 5.12
C SER A 270 -21.35 -3.01 3.81
N TYR A 271 -21.22 -4.29 3.41
CA TYR A 271 -21.74 -4.77 2.13
C TYR A 271 -22.32 -6.19 2.21
N LYS A 272 -23.50 -6.38 1.63
CA LYS A 272 -24.13 -7.69 1.45
C LYS A 272 -23.78 -8.25 0.09
N ALA A 273 -22.93 -9.28 0.07
CA ALA A 273 -22.56 -9.99 -1.14
C ALA A 273 -23.76 -10.69 -1.80
N GLY A 274 -23.76 -10.77 -3.13
CA GLY A 274 -24.75 -11.51 -3.90
C GLY A 274 -24.48 -13.03 -3.94
N SER A 275 -25.22 -13.73 -4.79
CA SER A 275 -25.17 -15.20 -4.90
C SER A 275 -23.90 -15.76 -5.54
N TYR A 276 -23.12 -14.91 -6.21
CA TYR A 276 -21.90 -15.28 -6.92
C TYR A 276 -20.72 -14.56 -6.28
N ILE A 277 -19.78 -15.33 -5.73
CA ILE A 277 -18.56 -14.83 -5.11
C ILE A 277 -17.36 -15.54 -5.71
N THR A 278 -16.25 -14.80 -5.83
CA THR A 278 -14.97 -15.33 -6.30
C THR A 278 -13.98 -15.29 -5.16
N ILE A 279 -13.16 -16.33 -5.05
CA ILE A 279 -12.04 -16.40 -4.14
C ILE A 279 -10.80 -16.55 -5.01
N ASP A 280 -9.86 -15.63 -4.83
CA ASP A 280 -8.59 -15.58 -5.54
C ASP A 280 -7.54 -14.98 -4.60
N GLU A 281 -6.27 -15.11 -4.94
CA GLU A 281 -5.18 -14.47 -4.23
C GLU A 281 -4.89 -13.05 -4.77
N GLN A 282 -4.59 -12.12 -3.85
CA GLN A 282 -3.99 -10.85 -4.18
C GLN A 282 -2.57 -10.80 -3.62
N LEU A 283 -1.62 -10.33 -4.43
CA LEU A 283 -0.20 -10.33 -4.09
C LEU A 283 0.29 -8.90 -3.94
N LEU A 284 0.82 -8.56 -2.77
CA LEU A 284 1.45 -7.27 -2.52
C LEU A 284 2.96 -7.41 -2.75
N GLY A 285 3.48 -6.66 -3.73
CA GLY A 285 4.90 -6.67 -4.04
C GLY A 285 5.71 -5.95 -2.96
N PHE A 286 6.68 -6.63 -2.36
CA PHE A 286 7.54 -6.04 -1.33
C PHE A 286 8.94 -6.67 -1.36
N ARG A 287 9.98 -5.84 -1.39
CA ARG A 287 11.38 -6.28 -1.45
C ARG A 287 12.13 -6.22 -0.13
N GLY A 288 11.57 -5.57 0.90
CA GLY A 288 12.21 -5.47 2.22
C GLY A 288 12.16 -6.77 3.03
N ARG A 289 12.76 -6.72 4.23
CA ARG A 289 12.74 -7.84 5.18
C ARG A 289 11.32 -8.02 5.73
N CYS A 290 10.67 -9.12 5.36
CA CYS A 290 9.36 -9.49 5.89
C CYS A 290 9.31 -11.01 6.17
N PRO A 291 8.90 -11.44 7.37
CA PRO A 291 9.03 -12.83 7.83
C PRO A 291 8.00 -13.79 7.22
N PHE A 292 7.07 -13.29 6.40
CA PHE A 292 6.08 -14.08 5.65
C PHE A 292 6.16 -13.82 4.14
N ARG A 293 7.25 -13.21 3.67
CA ARG A 293 7.53 -13.02 2.25
C ARG A 293 7.75 -14.35 1.51
N MET A 294 7.09 -14.52 0.37
CA MET A 294 7.16 -15.66 -0.53
C MET A 294 7.57 -15.28 -1.96
N TYR A 295 8.43 -16.08 -2.59
CA TYR A 295 8.74 -15.95 -4.02
C TYR A 295 7.75 -16.76 -4.86
N ILE A 296 7.14 -16.14 -5.87
CA ILE A 296 6.20 -16.78 -6.80
C ILE A 296 6.68 -16.53 -8.23
N PRO A 297 7.30 -17.51 -8.92
CA PRO A 297 8.00 -17.32 -10.19
C PRO A 297 7.09 -17.04 -11.40
N ASP A 298 5.83 -17.52 -11.41
CA ASP A 298 5.00 -17.58 -12.62
C ASP A 298 4.01 -16.40 -12.79
N VAL A 299 4.15 -15.35 -11.99
CA VAL A 299 3.26 -14.19 -12.06
C VAL A 299 4.08 -12.98 -12.48
N TYR A 300 3.82 -12.46 -13.68
CA TYR A 300 4.52 -11.34 -14.32
C TYR A 300 4.91 -10.21 -13.37
N SER A 301 6.11 -10.34 -12.80
CA SER A 301 7.15 -9.34 -12.59
C SER A 301 8.24 -10.04 -11.77
N ASN A 302 9.49 -9.63 -11.96
CA ASN A 302 10.64 -10.04 -11.13
C ASN A 302 10.52 -9.48 -9.69
N SER A 303 9.40 -9.73 -9.02
CA SER A 303 9.04 -9.21 -7.70
C SER A 303 8.69 -10.39 -6.80
N ILE A 304 9.57 -10.63 -5.83
CA ILE A 304 9.30 -11.48 -4.66
C ILE A 304 8.19 -10.79 -3.83
N LYS A 305 7.24 -11.55 -3.29
CA LYS A 305 5.92 -11.06 -2.81
C LYS A 305 5.74 -11.32 -1.32
N THR A 306 5.00 -10.49 -0.60
CA THR A 306 4.64 -10.70 0.82
C THR A 306 3.20 -11.13 0.99
#